data_AF-A0A0K8QGC4-F1
#
_entry.id   AF-A0A0K8QGC4-F1
#
_cell.length_a   1.000
_cell.length_b   1.000
_cell.length_c   1.000
_cell.angle_alpha   90.00
_cell.angle_beta   90.00
_cell.angle_gamma   90.00
#
_symmetry.space_group_name_H-M   'P 1'
#
loop_
_entity.id
_entity.type
_entity.pdbx_description
1 polymer ?
#
loop_
_entity_poly.entity_id
_entity_poly.type
_entity_poly.pdbx_seq_one_letter_code
_entity_poly.pdbx_strand_id
1 'polypeptide(L)'
;MRSATRRLRSTLSAYGKLFDADAADQLKTELKWLGKVLGKARDAEVLRDRIGELMNEQPDGLVPASAASRINDELETAFNSGYRNMLRSLGTKRYFRLLESLEEFRDEPPTKPRAGKKARPVTAKLAGRAIKRLRRSQKAAAGQTGVEGDRALHQVRKDAKRCAMRPKHWRTSTRNPP
;
A
#
# COMPACT_ATOMS: atom_id res chain seq x y z
N MET A 1 -3.51 -5.27 -9.37
CA MET A 1 -3.49 -5.91 -8.02
C MET A 1 -2.97 -5.02 -6.87
N ARG A 2 -1.78 -4.37 -6.96
CA ARG A 2 -1.16 -3.63 -5.82
C ARG A 2 -2.09 -2.62 -5.12
N SER A 3 -2.89 -1.87 -5.88
CA SER A 3 -3.88 -0.94 -5.34
C SER A 3 -4.98 -1.63 -4.52
N ALA A 4 -5.43 -2.81 -4.94
CA ALA A 4 -6.43 -3.60 -4.22
C ALA A 4 -5.84 -4.17 -2.92
N THR A 5 -4.65 -4.80 -2.98
CA THR A 5 -3.93 -5.29 -1.79
C THR A 5 -3.69 -4.18 -0.76
N ARG A 6 -3.29 -2.99 -1.22
CA ARG A 6 -3.10 -1.83 -0.35
C ARG A 6 -4.41 -1.34 0.26
N ARG A 7 -5.51 -1.32 -0.51
CA ARG A 7 -6.85 -0.96 -0.03
C ARG A 7 -7.30 -1.95 1.06
N LEU A 8 -7.24 -3.24 0.79
CA LEU A 8 -7.59 -4.31 1.73
C LEU A 8 -6.79 -4.22 3.04
N ARG A 9 -5.48 -4.01 2.95
CA ARG A 9 -4.66 -3.85 4.17
C ARG A 9 -5.03 -2.60 4.97
N SER A 10 -5.34 -1.50 4.28
CA SER A 10 -5.78 -0.27 4.94
C SER A 10 -7.16 -0.42 5.57
N THR A 11 -8.10 -1.08 4.91
CA THR A 11 -9.43 -1.35 5.45
C THR A 11 -9.34 -2.28 6.66
N LEU A 12 -8.59 -3.38 6.59
CA LEU A 12 -8.34 -4.26 7.75
C LEU A 12 -7.62 -3.54 8.90
N SER A 13 -6.72 -2.60 8.60
CA SER A 13 -6.10 -1.77 9.64
C SER A 13 -7.10 -0.82 10.32
N ALA A 14 -8.11 -0.35 9.58
CA ALA A 14 -9.13 0.56 10.10
C ALA A 14 -10.20 -0.20 10.88
N TYR A 15 -10.71 -1.30 10.31
CA TYR A 15 -11.83 -2.06 10.85
C TYR A 15 -11.43 -3.30 11.65
N GLY A 16 -10.14 -3.61 11.76
CA GLY A 16 -9.63 -4.80 12.45
C GLY A 16 -10.08 -4.94 13.92
N LYS A 17 -10.55 -3.86 14.56
CA LYS A 17 -11.12 -3.91 15.92
C LYS A 17 -12.55 -4.49 15.98
N LEU A 18 -13.19 -4.70 14.84
CA LEU A 18 -14.52 -5.28 14.72
C LEU A 18 -14.47 -6.81 14.57
N PHE A 19 -13.31 -7.33 14.19
CA PHE A 19 -13.07 -8.75 13.96
C PHE A 19 -12.25 -9.34 15.11
N ASP A 20 -12.14 -10.66 15.11
CA ASP A 20 -11.14 -11.34 15.89
C ASP A 20 -9.73 -10.79 15.56
N ALA A 21 -8.93 -10.57 16.61
CA ALA A 21 -7.65 -9.89 16.48
C ALA A 21 -6.62 -10.77 15.76
N ASP A 22 -6.62 -12.06 16.06
CA ASP A 22 -5.65 -13.01 15.54
C ASP A 22 -5.93 -13.30 14.07
N ALA A 23 -7.21 -13.55 13.72
CA ALA A 23 -7.62 -13.72 12.33
C ALA A 23 -7.31 -12.48 11.47
N ALA A 24 -7.60 -11.27 11.98
CA ALA A 24 -7.32 -10.03 11.26
C ALA A 24 -5.82 -9.75 11.10
N ASP A 25 -4.99 -10.14 12.06
CA ASP A 25 -3.54 -9.92 12.02
C ASP A 25 -2.81 -10.95 11.14
N GLN A 26 -3.28 -12.19 11.10
CA GLN A 26 -2.83 -13.19 10.12
C GLN A 26 -3.06 -12.69 8.69
N LEU A 27 -4.28 -12.24 8.39
CA LEU A 27 -4.63 -11.74 7.06
C LEU A 27 -3.83 -10.48 6.67
N LYS A 28 -3.58 -9.57 7.61
CA LYS A 28 -2.71 -8.40 7.39
C LYS A 28 -1.26 -8.81 7.09
N THR A 29 -0.77 -9.87 7.72
CA THR A 29 0.59 -10.38 7.52
C THR A 29 0.75 -10.93 6.10
N GLU A 30 -0.21 -11.72 5.63
CA GLU A 30 -0.20 -12.25 4.28
C GLU A 30 -0.40 -11.17 3.21
N LEU A 31 -1.29 -10.19 3.45
CA LEU A 31 -1.42 -9.02 2.56
C LEU A 31 -0.16 -8.14 2.54
N LYS A 32 0.59 -8.08 3.65
CA LYS A 32 1.89 -7.40 3.71
C LYS A 32 2.94 -8.15 2.90
N TRP A 33 2.96 -9.48 2.96
CA TRP A 33 3.81 -10.31 2.11
C TRP A 33 3.49 -10.08 0.62
N LEU A 34 2.24 -10.24 0.22
CA LEU A 34 1.81 -10.02 -1.17
C LEU A 34 2.15 -8.59 -1.64
N GLY A 35 1.98 -7.59 -0.77
CA GLY A 35 2.36 -6.21 -1.05
C GLY A 35 3.86 -6.00 -1.27
N LYS A 36 4.74 -6.80 -0.62
CA LYS A 36 6.20 -6.76 -0.86
C LYS A 36 6.55 -7.39 -2.20
N VAL A 37 5.94 -8.53 -2.54
CA VAL A 37 6.15 -9.23 -3.82
C VAL A 37 5.76 -8.31 -4.98
N LEU A 38 4.54 -7.76 -4.95
CA LEU A 38 4.04 -6.81 -5.95
C LEU A 38 4.81 -5.47 -5.94
N GLY A 39 5.45 -5.15 -4.82
CA GLY A 39 6.27 -3.95 -4.66
C GLY A 39 7.52 -4.02 -5.51
N LYS A 40 8.30 -5.09 -5.35
CA LYS A 40 9.59 -5.27 -6.04
C LYS A 40 9.48 -5.17 -7.56
N ALA A 41 8.51 -5.86 -8.18
CA ALA A 41 8.32 -5.81 -9.62
C ALA A 41 7.98 -4.40 -10.12
N ARG A 42 7.08 -3.70 -9.41
CA ARG A 42 6.68 -2.35 -9.80
C ARG A 42 7.75 -1.30 -9.52
N ASP A 43 8.55 -1.49 -8.47
CA ASP A 43 9.63 -0.55 -8.15
C ASP A 43 10.75 -0.66 -9.22
N ALA A 44 11.03 -1.86 -9.74
CA ALA A 44 11.93 -2.05 -10.88
C ALA A 44 11.38 -1.43 -12.18
N GLU A 45 10.08 -1.58 -12.44
CA GLU A 45 9.41 -0.93 -13.58
C GLU A 45 9.54 0.60 -13.52
N VAL A 46 9.20 1.20 -12.37
CA VAL A 46 9.29 2.65 -12.18
C VAL A 46 10.72 3.16 -12.27
N LEU A 47 11.70 2.39 -11.77
CA LEU A 47 13.10 2.76 -11.88
C LEU A 47 13.59 2.75 -13.33
N ARG A 48 13.22 1.73 -14.10
CA ARG A 48 13.53 1.64 -15.53
C ARG A 48 12.94 2.81 -16.30
N ASP A 49 11.64 3.06 -16.12
CA ASP A 49 10.94 4.14 -16.83
C ASP A 49 11.56 5.50 -16.48
N ARG A 50 11.87 5.73 -15.19
CA ARG A 50 12.46 7.00 -14.73
C ARG A 50 13.89 7.22 -15.24
N ILE A 51 14.73 6.19 -15.28
CA ILE A 51 16.09 6.33 -15.79
C ILE A 51 16.07 6.51 -17.31
N GLY A 52 15.18 5.80 -18.02
CA GLY A 52 14.96 6.02 -19.45
C GLY A 52 14.56 7.45 -19.77
N GLU A 53 13.62 8.03 -18.99
CA GLU A 53 13.28 9.46 -19.09
C GLU A 53 14.50 10.37 -18.88
N LEU A 54 15.25 10.16 -17.80
CA LEU A 54 16.43 10.99 -17.47
C LEU A 54 17.53 10.90 -18.52
N MET A 55 17.71 9.74 -19.15
CA MET A 55 18.67 9.54 -20.24
C MET A 55 18.24 10.27 -21.50
N ASN A 56 16.95 10.27 -21.82
CA ASN A 56 16.40 11.02 -22.96
C ASN A 56 16.43 12.54 -22.76
N GLU A 57 16.47 13.00 -21.51
CA GLU A 57 16.62 14.42 -21.16
C GLU A 57 18.07 14.92 -21.25
N GLN A 58 19.06 14.03 -21.43
CA GLN A 58 20.46 14.45 -21.54
C GLN A 58 20.81 14.98 -22.94
N PRO A 59 21.72 15.97 -23.04
CA PRO A 59 22.26 16.41 -24.32
C PRO A 59 22.93 15.27 -25.10
N ASP A 60 22.81 15.31 -26.42
CA ASP A 60 23.45 14.36 -27.31
C ASP A 60 24.97 14.30 -27.06
N GLY A 61 25.51 13.09 -26.93
CA GLY A 61 26.93 12.85 -26.68
C GLY A 61 27.38 12.91 -25.22
N LEU A 62 26.50 13.30 -24.28
CA LEU A 62 26.84 13.33 -22.84
C LEU A 62 26.91 11.92 -22.23
N VAL A 63 26.11 10.99 -22.77
CA VAL A 63 26.11 9.58 -22.38
C VAL A 63 26.57 8.75 -23.58
N PRO A 64 27.74 8.07 -23.50
CA PRO A 64 28.18 7.16 -24.54
C PRO A 64 27.13 6.07 -24.80
N ALA A 65 26.87 5.72 -26.06
CA ALA A 65 25.88 4.71 -26.44
C ALA A 65 26.14 3.34 -25.75
N SER A 66 27.40 2.99 -25.52
CA SER A 66 27.80 1.78 -24.78
C SER A 66 27.41 1.84 -23.30
N ALA A 67 27.51 2.99 -22.65
CA ALA A 67 27.07 3.19 -21.29
C ALA A 67 25.54 3.14 -21.19
N ALA A 68 24.85 3.77 -22.15
CA ALA A 68 23.39 3.72 -22.25
C ALA A 68 22.86 2.29 -22.43
N SER A 69 23.48 1.51 -23.31
CA SER A 69 23.14 0.09 -23.52
C SER A 69 23.30 -0.71 -22.22
N ARG A 70 24.43 -0.57 -21.53
CA ARG A 70 24.68 -1.29 -20.27
C ARG A 70 23.66 -0.96 -19.19
N ILE A 71 23.30 0.32 -19.04
CA ILE A 71 22.29 0.76 -18.08
C ILE A 71 20.94 0.12 -18.42
N ASN A 72 20.54 0.13 -19.70
CA ASN A 72 19.30 -0.49 -20.14
C ASN A 72 19.28 -2.00 -19.89
N ASP A 73 20.37 -2.71 -20.20
CA ASP A 73 20.49 -4.16 -19.99
C ASP A 73 20.37 -4.53 -18.50
N GLU A 74 21.00 -3.75 -17.62
CA GLU A 74 20.90 -3.94 -16.16
C GLU A 74 19.46 -3.69 -15.66
N LEU A 75 18.81 -2.62 -16.11
CA LEU A 75 17.44 -2.28 -15.73
C LEU A 75 16.44 -3.31 -16.24
N GLU A 76 16.62 -3.79 -17.47
CA GLU A 76 15.80 -4.85 -18.05
C GLU A 76 15.98 -6.17 -17.30
N THR A 77 17.22 -6.52 -16.94
CA THR A 77 17.50 -7.70 -16.12
C THR A 77 16.84 -7.61 -14.75
N ALA A 78 16.94 -6.46 -14.08
CA ALA A 78 16.30 -6.20 -12.80
C ALA A 78 14.76 -6.27 -12.89
N PHE A 79 14.18 -5.68 -13.93
CA PHE A 79 12.74 -5.76 -14.20
C PHE A 79 12.29 -7.20 -14.43
N ASN A 80 12.94 -7.91 -15.34
CA ASN A 80 12.60 -9.29 -15.71
C ASN A 80 12.72 -10.23 -14.51
N SER A 81 13.76 -10.10 -13.69
CA SER A 81 13.91 -10.91 -12.48
C SER A 81 12.80 -10.62 -11.45
N GLY A 82 12.46 -9.35 -11.24
CA GLY A 82 11.36 -8.93 -10.37
C GLY A 82 10.01 -9.45 -10.85
N TYR A 83 9.75 -9.35 -12.15
CA TYR A 83 8.52 -9.83 -12.78
C TYR A 83 8.37 -11.35 -12.70
N ARG A 84 9.43 -12.10 -13.03
CA ARG A 84 9.44 -13.57 -12.88
C ARG A 84 9.22 -14.02 -11.44
N ASN A 85 9.82 -13.33 -10.47
CA ASN A 85 9.63 -13.62 -9.05
C ASN A 85 8.17 -13.37 -8.63
N MET A 86 7.58 -12.25 -9.08
CA MET A 86 6.17 -11.96 -8.86
C MET A 86 5.28 -13.08 -9.41
N LEU A 87 5.45 -13.46 -10.68
CA LEU A 87 4.65 -14.52 -11.30
C LEU A 87 4.79 -15.85 -10.54
N ARG A 88 6.03 -16.24 -10.20
CA ARG A 88 6.29 -17.44 -9.39
C ARG A 88 5.57 -17.38 -8.05
N SER A 89 5.62 -16.23 -7.38
CA SER A 89 4.96 -16.04 -6.08
C SER A 89 3.43 -16.16 -6.18
N LEU A 90 2.83 -15.65 -7.26
CA LEU A 90 1.40 -15.80 -7.53
C LEU A 90 1.00 -17.24 -7.87
N GLY A 91 1.93 -18.06 -8.37
CA GLY A 91 1.71 -19.50 -8.59
C GLY A 91 1.88 -20.39 -7.35
N THR A 92 2.18 -19.82 -6.17
CA THR A 92 2.47 -20.62 -4.97
C THR A 92 1.21 -20.97 -4.18
N LYS A 93 1.23 -22.13 -3.48
CA LYS A 93 0.20 -22.53 -2.51
C LYS A 93 -0.09 -21.44 -1.47
N ARG A 94 0.91 -20.65 -1.10
CA ARG A 94 0.76 -19.52 -0.17
C ARG A 94 -0.18 -18.44 -0.71
N TYR A 95 -0.09 -18.11 -2.00
CA TYR A 95 -0.98 -17.13 -2.61
C TYR A 95 -2.43 -17.66 -2.66
N PHE A 96 -2.63 -18.92 -3.02
CA PHE A 96 -3.96 -19.52 -3.05
C PHE A 96 -4.59 -19.60 -1.66
N ARG A 97 -3.83 -19.99 -0.62
CA ARG A 97 -4.30 -19.94 0.77
C ARG A 97 -4.72 -18.53 1.20
N LEU A 98 -4.00 -17.49 0.76
CA LEU A 98 -4.42 -16.11 1.02
C LEU A 98 -5.74 -15.78 0.32
N LEU A 99 -6.00 -16.28 -0.88
CA LEU A 99 -7.29 -16.09 -1.54
C LEU A 99 -8.41 -16.81 -0.80
N GLU A 100 -8.20 -18.07 -0.43
CA GLU A 100 -9.14 -18.85 0.39
C GLU A 100 -9.45 -18.13 1.71
N SER A 101 -8.43 -17.68 2.46
CA SER A 101 -8.64 -16.93 3.70
C SER A 101 -9.35 -15.58 3.48
N LEU A 102 -9.21 -14.95 2.31
CA LEU A 102 -9.95 -13.73 1.98
C LEU A 102 -11.42 -14.01 1.66
N GLU A 103 -11.71 -15.14 1.01
CA GLU A 103 -13.06 -15.61 0.71
C GLU A 103 -13.77 -16.05 1.98
N GLU A 104 -13.13 -16.86 2.81
CA GLU A 104 -13.65 -17.28 4.12
C GLU A 104 -13.92 -16.06 5.02
N PHE A 105 -12.98 -15.10 5.09
CA PHE A 105 -13.19 -13.88 5.87
C PHE A 105 -14.32 -12.98 5.32
N ARG A 106 -14.64 -13.08 4.02
CA ARG A 106 -15.76 -12.37 3.41
C ARG A 106 -17.09 -13.06 3.72
N ASP A 107 -17.13 -14.39 3.64
CA ASP A 107 -18.35 -15.19 3.72
C ASP A 107 -18.73 -15.45 5.18
N GLU A 108 -17.74 -15.74 6.04
CA GLU A 108 -17.91 -15.97 7.47
C GLU A 108 -16.92 -15.10 8.27
N PRO A 109 -17.15 -13.78 8.33
CA PRO A 109 -16.26 -12.89 9.05
C PRO A 109 -16.25 -13.27 10.54
N PRO A 110 -15.07 -13.54 11.16
CA PRO A 110 -14.95 -13.88 12.57
C PRO A 110 -15.22 -12.62 13.39
N THR A 111 -16.50 -12.29 13.57
CA THR A 111 -16.95 -11.13 14.31
C THR A 111 -17.07 -11.50 15.78
N LYS A 112 -16.66 -10.58 16.67
CA LYS A 112 -16.96 -10.72 18.10
C LYS A 112 -18.49 -10.62 18.32
N PRO A 113 -19.07 -11.12 19.42
CA PRO A 113 -20.52 -11.07 19.75
C PRO A 113 -21.12 -9.65 19.97
N ARG A 114 -20.68 -8.64 19.21
CA ARG A 114 -21.13 -7.24 19.27
C ARG A 114 -21.24 -6.60 17.87
N ALA A 115 -21.49 -7.41 16.83
CA ALA A 115 -21.65 -6.96 15.44
C ALA A 115 -23.01 -6.27 15.12
N GLY A 116 -23.75 -5.80 16.14
CA GLY A 116 -25.06 -5.15 15.97
C GLY A 116 -25.07 -3.61 15.98
N LYS A 117 -23.93 -2.91 15.84
CA LYS A 117 -23.92 -1.43 15.86
C LYS A 117 -23.73 -0.82 14.46
N LYS A 118 -24.58 0.16 14.13
CA LYS A 118 -24.62 0.90 12.85
C LYS A 118 -23.19 1.30 12.37
N ALA A 119 -22.88 1.05 11.10
CA ALA A 119 -21.55 1.24 10.50
C ALA A 119 -21.03 2.70 10.47
N ARG A 120 -21.93 3.69 10.54
CA ARG A 120 -21.63 5.14 10.45
C ARG A 120 -20.82 5.74 11.62
N PRO A 121 -21.19 5.54 12.90
CA PRO A 121 -20.40 6.05 14.02
C PRO A 121 -18.99 5.43 14.12
N VAL A 122 -18.82 4.19 13.66
CA VAL A 122 -17.51 3.52 13.66
C VAL A 122 -16.59 4.13 12.61
N THR A 123 -17.10 4.39 11.40
CA THR A 123 -16.33 5.05 10.33
C THR A 123 -15.89 6.47 10.71
N ALA A 124 -16.76 7.28 11.32
CA ALA A 124 -16.42 8.62 11.78
C ALA A 124 -15.32 8.62 12.85
N LYS A 125 -15.41 7.71 13.83
CA LYS A 125 -14.39 7.55 14.90
C LYS A 125 -13.03 7.13 14.33
N LEU A 126 -13.02 6.29 13.30
CA LEU A 126 -11.79 5.82 12.65
C LEU A 126 -11.13 6.91 11.80
N ALA A 127 -11.92 7.71 11.06
CA ALA A 127 -11.42 8.88 10.35
C ALA A 127 -10.79 9.89 11.32
N GLY A 128 -11.45 10.17 12.45
CA GLY A 128 -10.91 11.03 13.50
C GLY A 128 -9.57 10.52 14.07
N ARG A 129 -9.42 9.20 14.25
CA ARG A 129 -8.15 8.59 14.70
C ARG A 129 -7.03 8.69 13.65
N ALA A 130 -7.35 8.52 12.37
CA ALA A 130 -6.37 8.66 11.28
C ALA A 130 -5.86 10.12 11.21
N ILE A 131 -6.76 11.09 11.25
CA ILE A 131 -6.42 12.53 11.28
C ILE A 131 -5.59 12.87 12.52
N LYS A 132 -5.97 12.36 13.69
CA LYS A 132 -5.20 12.57 14.94
C LYS A 132 -3.79 11.99 14.86
N ARG A 133 -3.62 10.83 14.22
CA ARG A 133 -2.31 10.20 14.02
C ARG A 133 -1.44 11.00 13.07
N LEU A 134 -2.00 11.48 11.95
CA LEU A 134 -1.30 12.37 11.03
C LEU A 134 -0.83 13.66 11.71
N ARG A 135 -1.71 14.31 12.49
CA ARG A 135 -1.34 15.51 13.27
C ARG A 135 -0.21 15.23 14.27
N ARG A 136 -0.21 14.06 14.92
CA ARG A 136 0.87 13.64 15.82
C ARG A 136 2.19 13.41 15.07
N SER A 137 2.16 12.71 13.93
CA SER A 137 3.37 12.50 13.14
C SER A 137 3.93 13.82 12.59
N GLN A 138 3.07 14.77 12.21
CA GLN A 138 3.49 16.10 11.75
C GLN A 138 4.15 16.89 12.89
N LYS A 139 3.54 16.87 14.08
CA LYS A 139 4.13 17.53 15.27
C LYS A 139 5.45 16.89 15.68
N ALA A 140 5.58 15.56 15.59
CA ALA A 140 6.82 14.85 15.91
C ALA A 140 7.93 15.07 14.88
N ALA A 141 7.58 15.38 13.63
CA ALA A 141 8.53 15.75 12.59
C ALA A 141 8.96 17.22 12.67
N ALA A 142 8.17 18.08 13.31
CA ALA A 142 8.51 19.49 13.50
C ALA A 142 9.70 19.61 14.46
N GLY A 143 10.84 20.09 13.94
CA GLY A 143 12.06 20.30 14.72
C GLY A 143 13.10 19.18 14.62
N GLN A 144 12.86 18.12 13.83
CA GLN A 144 13.86 17.08 13.59
C GLN A 144 14.63 17.33 12.28
N THR A 145 15.94 17.11 12.31
CA THR A 145 16.86 17.28 11.17
C THR A 145 17.68 16.02 10.94
N GLY A 146 18.33 15.93 9.77
CA GLY A 146 19.13 14.76 9.39
C GLY A 146 18.32 13.47 9.25
N VAL A 147 18.95 12.34 9.53
CA VAL A 147 18.39 10.99 9.34
C VAL A 147 17.10 10.76 10.16
N GLU A 148 17.00 11.39 11.35
CA GLU A 148 15.78 11.31 12.16
C GLU A 148 14.64 12.13 11.55
N GLY A 149 14.96 13.31 11.00
CA GLY A 149 14.04 14.11 10.18
C GLY A 149 13.50 13.34 8.99
N ASP A 150 14.35 12.65 8.22
CA ASP A 150 13.93 11.85 7.06
C ASP A 150 12.99 10.70 7.46
N ARG A 151 13.28 10.01 8.57
CA ARG A 151 12.41 8.95 9.11
C ARG A 151 11.06 9.53 9.55
N ALA A 152 11.07 10.69 10.20
CA ALA A 152 9.85 11.36 10.65
C ALA A 152 9.00 11.83 9.45
N LEU A 153 9.60 12.41 8.41
CA LEU A 153 8.93 12.79 7.16
C LEU A 153 8.38 11.57 6.42
N HIS A 154 9.13 10.46 6.38
CA HIS A 154 8.67 9.21 5.81
C HIS A 154 7.45 8.65 6.57
N GLN A 155 7.39 8.83 7.90
CA GLN A 155 6.26 8.44 8.72
C GLN A 155 5.04 9.35 8.48
N VAL A 156 5.23 10.67 8.37
CA VAL A 156 4.17 11.62 7.96
C VAL A 156 3.57 11.23 6.61
N ARG A 157 4.42 10.90 5.64
CA ARG A 157 3.98 10.47 4.30
C ARG A 157 3.15 9.18 4.36
N LYS A 158 3.54 8.21 5.20
CA LYS A 158 2.76 6.97 5.41
C LYS A 158 1.38 7.28 5.99
N ASP A 159 1.31 8.15 6.99
CA ASP A 159 0.06 8.49 7.68
C ASP A 159 -0.85 9.37 6.81
N ALA A 160 -0.30 10.30 6.02
CA ALA A 160 -1.04 11.10 5.04
C ALA A 160 -1.68 10.21 3.97
N LYS A 161 -0.93 9.22 3.45
CA LYS A 161 -1.43 8.25 2.45
C LYS A 161 -2.56 7.37 3.00
N ARG A 162 -2.59 7.16 4.32
CA ARG A 162 -3.63 6.42 5.02
C ARG A 162 -4.88 7.30 5.25
N CYS A 163 -4.73 8.59 5.52
CA CYS A 163 -5.82 9.57 5.56
C CYS A 163 -6.47 9.80 4.18
N ALA A 164 -5.68 9.85 3.12
CA ALA A 164 -6.18 10.06 1.75
C ALA A 164 -6.91 8.83 1.17
N MET A 165 -6.78 7.65 1.79
CA MET A 165 -7.55 6.46 1.43
C MET A 165 -8.99 6.57 1.96
N ARG A 166 -9.79 7.36 1.26
CA ARG A 166 -11.23 7.49 1.47
C ARG A 166 -11.95 6.32 0.77
N PRO A 167 -12.79 5.52 1.44
CA PRO A 167 -13.58 4.48 0.79
C PRO A 167 -14.53 5.09 -0.25
N LYS A 168 -14.59 4.56 -1.47
CA LYS A 168 -15.44 5.10 -2.56
C LYS A 168 -16.95 5.07 -2.22
N HIS A 169 -17.40 4.22 -1.29
CA HIS A 169 -18.81 4.12 -0.89
C HIS A 169 -19.31 5.27 0.02
N TRP A 170 -18.47 6.26 0.33
CA TRP A 170 -18.84 7.38 1.21
C TRP A 170 -19.61 8.52 0.50
N ARG A 171 -19.83 8.43 -0.83
CA ARG A 171 -20.36 9.53 -1.66
C ARG A 171 -21.87 9.44 -1.95
N THR A 172 -22.65 8.84 -1.06
CA THR A 172 -24.12 8.80 -1.17
C THR A 172 -24.77 9.09 0.18
N SER A 173 -24.66 10.34 0.67
CA SER A 173 -25.53 10.87 1.72
C SER A 173 -25.33 12.38 1.90
N THR A 174 -25.37 13.14 0.81
CA THR A 174 -25.59 14.59 0.85
C THR A 174 -26.22 15.01 -0.46
N ARG A 175 -27.47 14.57 -0.66
CA ARG A 175 -28.45 15.26 -1.50
C ARG A 175 -29.79 15.02 -0.84
N ASN A 176 -30.23 16.01 -0.06
CA ASN A 176 -31.63 16.21 0.23
C ASN A 176 -32.03 17.38 -0.70
N PRO A 177 -32.85 17.17 -1.73
CA PRO A 177 -33.57 18.28 -2.34
C PRO A 177 -34.85 18.58 -1.52
N PRO A 178 -35.40 19.80 -1.64
CA PRO A 178 -36.65 20.19 -0.98
C PRO A 178 -37.85 19.39 -1.48
#